data_AF-A0A7S7TUU8-F1
#
_entry.id   AF-A0A7S7TUU8-F1
#
_cell.length_a   1.000
_cell.length_b   1.000
_cell.length_c   1.000
_cell.angle_alpha   90.00
_cell.angle_beta   90.00
_cell.angle_gamma   90.00
#
_symmetry.space_group_name_H-M   'P 1'
#
loop_
_entity.id
_entity.type
_entity.pdbx_description
1 polymer ?
#
loop_
_entity_poly.entity_id
_entity_poly.type
_entity_poly.pdbx_seq_one_letter_code
_entity_poly.pdbx_strand_id
1 'polypeptide(L)'
;MAEATGFDYERSDMATKAIAGIAAGLGTFVLVVPLVMPLIFPQSMRHVSPVARPALSSNAPPLEVTPSDELERARRGDAEITNSYGWVDRDRGIVRVPVKRATEMLLRKGLPGWPTP
;
A
#
# COMPACT_ATOMS: atom_id res chain seq x y z
N MET A 1 63.98 12.45 30.75
CA MET A 1 64.35 11.83 29.46
C MET A 1 63.08 11.22 28.92
N ALA A 2 62.38 11.91 28.02
CA ALA A 2 61.11 11.45 27.46
C ALA A 2 61.38 10.62 26.20
N GLU A 3 60.85 9.41 26.20
CA GLU A 3 60.88 8.40 25.15
C GLU A 3 60.02 8.84 23.96
N ALA A 4 60.62 8.92 22.78
CA ALA A 4 59.89 9.18 21.54
C ALA A 4 59.54 7.83 20.89
N THR A 5 58.33 7.35 21.14
CA THR A 5 57.73 6.24 20.39
C THR A 5 57.33 6.76 19.01
N GLY A 6 58.26 6.65 18.04
CA GLY A 6 57.96 6.91 16.65
C GLY A 6 56.99 5.85 16.12
N PHE A 7 55.79 6.27 15.72
CA PHE A 7 54.91 5.44 14.91
C PHE A 7 55.51 5.34 13.49
N ASP A 8 55.98 4.15 13.12
CA ASP A 8 56.34 3.85 11.73
C ASP A 8 55.05 3.76 10.91
N TYR A 9 54.74 4.85 10.20
CA TYR A 9 53.77 4.82 9.13
C TYR A 9 54.48 4.36 7.87
N GLU A 10 54.22 3.12 7.45
CA GLU A 10 54.72 2.64 6.17
C GLU A 10 54.10 3.46 5.04
N ARG A 11 54.89 4.43 4.56
CA ARG A 11 54.60 5.31 3.43
C ARG A 11 54.84 4.53 2.14
N SER A 12 54.16 3.40 1.98
CA SER A 12 54.09 2.72 0.69
C SER A 12 53.32 3.65 -0.24
N ASP A 13 54.06 4.45 -1.02
CA ASP A 13 53.53 5.31 -2.06
C ASP A 13 52.61 4.45 -2.93
N MET A 14 51.29 4.69 -2.80
CA MET A 14 50.32 3.99 -3.62
C MET A 14 50.76 4.11 -5.07
N ALA A 15 50.99 2.97 -5.72
CA ALA A 15 51.53 2.95 -7.06
C ALA A 15 50.69 3.88 -7.96
N THR A 16 51.31 4.84 -8.63
CA THR A 16 50.61 5.85 -9.46
C THR A 16 49.66 5.22 -10.47
N LYS A 17 49.99 4.01 -10.95
CA LYS A 17 49.15 3.19 -11.83
C LYS A 17 47.85 2.73 -11.16
N ALA A 18 47.88 2.39 -9.88
CA ALA A 18 46.69 2.04 -9.11
C ALA A 18 45.76 3.25 -8.93
N ILE A 19 46.33 4.42 -8.62
CA ILE A 19 45.57 5.67 -8.53
C ILE A 19 44.94 6.03 -9.88
N ALA A 20 45.71 5.95 -10.96
CA ALA A 20 45.21 6.18 -12.31
C ALA A 20 44.10 5.20 -12.71
N GLY A 21 44.25 3.91 -12.36
CA GLY A 21 43.24 2.88 -12.59
C GLY A 21 41.93 3.17 -11.83
N ILE A 22 42.02 3.56 -10.55
CA ILE A 22 40.86 3.94 -9.75
C ILE A 22 40.18 5.18 -10.34
N ALA A 23 40.95 6.21 -10.69
CA ALA A 23 40.41 7.44 -11.28
C ALA A 23 39.69 7.16 -12.62
N ALA A 24 40.29 6.34 -13.48
CA ALA A 24 39.68 5.91 -14.74
C ALA A 24 38.41 5.08 -14.51
N GLY A 25 38.43 4.16 -13.56
CA GLY A 25 37.26 3.35 -13.18
C GLY A 25 36.10 4.20 -12.67
N LEU A 26 36.39 5.15 -11.77
CA LEU A 26 35.39 6.07 -11.23
C LEU A 26 34.81 6.97 -12.33
N GLY A 27 35.66 7.54 -13.19
CA GLY A 27 35.22 8.36 -14.32
C GLY A 27 34.32 7.57 -15.27
N THR A 28 34.70 6.33 -15.57
CA THR A 28 33.89 5.43 -16.41
C THR A 28 32.54 5.14 -15.75
N PHE A 29 32.51 4.86 -14.45
CA PHE A 29 31.27 4.61 -13.71
C PHE A 29 30.33 5.82 -13.73
N VAL A 30 30.86 7.02 -13.46
CA VAL A 30 30.09 8.28 -13.46
C VAL A 30 29.49 8.59 -14.84
N LEU A 31 30.15 8.18 -15.93
CA LEU A 31 29.65 8.38 -17.28
C LEU A 31 28.67 7.29 -17.74
N VAL A 32 28.98 6.03 -17.45
CA VAL A 32 28.21 4.87 -17.96
C VAL A 32 26.89 4.72 -17.23
N VAL A 33 26.87 4.88 -15.90
CA VAL A 33 25.66 4.70 -15.11
C VAL A 33 24.51 5.60 -15.56
N PRO A 34 24.65 6.94 -15.69
CA PRO A 34 23.55 7.79 -16.15
C PRO A 34 23.18 7.54 -17.61
N LEU A 35 24.08 6.98 -18.43
CA LEU A 35 23.77 6.64 -19.82
C LEU A 35 22.94 5.34 -19.92
N VAL A 36 23.25 4.34 -19.09
CA VAL A 36 22.58 3.02 -19.10
C VAL A 36 21.28 3.03 -18.29
N MET A 37 21.23 3.79 -17.19
CA MET A 37 20.04 3.96 -16.35
C MET A 37 18.73 4.18 -17.12
N PRO A 38 18.63 5.13 -18.07
CA PRO A 38 17.39 5.37 -18.80
C PRO A 38 17.01 4.24 -19.78
N LEU A 39 17.97 3.43 -20.22
CA LEU A 39 17.70 2.30 -21.10
C LEU A 39 17.00 1.16 -20.33
N ILE A 40 17.45 0.90 -19.10
CA ILE A 40 16.89 -0.15 -18.22
C ILE A 40 15.63 0.36 -17.51
N PHE A 41 15.65 1.61 -17.07
CA PHE A 41 14.58 2.25 -16.30
C PHE A 41 14.09 3.51 -17.03
N PRO A 42 13.35 3.39 -18.14
CA PRO A 42 12.86 4.54 -18.90
C PRO A 42 11.92 5.44 -18.07
N GLN A 43 11.32 4.89 -17.00
CA GLN A 43 10.50 5.65 -16.06
C GLN A 43 11.33 6.57 -15.12
N SER A 44 12.63 6.31 -14.90
CA SER A 44 13.50 7.17 -14.09
C SER A 44 13.69 8.57 -14.69
N MET A 45 13.56 8.70 -16.01
CA MET A 45 13.59 9.99 -16.70
C MET A 45 12.31 10.80 -16.48
N ARG A 46 11.22 10.18 -16.03
CA ARG A 46 10.00 10.91 -15.69
C ARG A 46 10.20 11.56 -14.33
N HIS A 47 10.60 12.83 -14.36
CA HIS A 47 10.67 13.66 -13.16
C HIS A 47 9.24 13.94 -12.67
N VAL A 48 8.72 13.05 -11.82
CA VAL A 48 7.50 13.34 -11.06
C VAL A 48 7.93 14.27 -9.92
N SER A 49 7.63 15.56 -10.06
CA SER A 49 7.92 16.53 -9.01
C SER A 49 7.23 16.12 -7.71
N PRO A 50 7.94 15.96 -6.57
CA PRO A 50 7.33 15.58 -5.29
C PRO A 50 6.30 16.61 -4.77
N VAL A 51 6.34 17.84 -5.32
CA VAL A 51 5.47 18.96 -4.95
C VAL A 51 4.16 18.98 -5.75
N ALA A 52 4.10 18.24 -6.87
CA ALA A 52 2.81 17.98 -7.48
C ALA A 52 2.09 17.00 -6.56
N ARG A 53 1.05 17.47 -5.84
CA ARG A 53 0.00 16.57 -5.30
C ARG A 53 -0.21 15.51 -6.38
N PRO A 54 -0.14 14.21 -6.07
CA PRO A 54 -0.38 13.19 -7.07
C PRO A 54 -1.64 13.65 -7.77
N ALA A 55 -1.54 13.90 -9.08
CA ALA A 55 -2.70 14.27 -9.86
C ALA A 55 -3.61 13.08 -9.61
N LEU A 56 -4.55 13.24 -8.67
CA LEU A 56 -5.63 12.30 -8.41
C LEU A 56 -6.11 12.08 -9.82
N SER A 57 -5.86 10.86 -10.32
CA SER A 57 -6.20 10.58 -11.70
C SER A 57 -7.64 11.06 -11.87
N SER A 58 -8.02 11.56 -13.03
CA SER A 58 -9.42 11.99 -13.22
C SER A 58 -10.43 10.87 -12.90
N ASN A 59 -9.94 9.64 -12.69
CA ASN A 59 -10.66 8.43 -12.31
C ASN A 59 -10.43 8.00 -10.85
N ALA A 60 -9.73 8.78 -10.02
CA ALA A 60 -9.61 8.50 -8.60
C ALA A 60 -10.94 8.85 -7.92
N PRO A 61 -11.46 8.00 -7.03
CA PRO A 61 -12.65 8.32 -6.27
C PRO A 61 -12.44 9.65 -5.51
N PRO A 62 -13.44 10.55 -5.51
CA PRO A 62 -13.31 11.82 -4.80
C PRO A 62 -13.05 11.56 -3.32
N LEU A 63 -12.23 12.41 -2.70
CA LEU A 63 -11.96 12.31 -1.27
C LEU A 63 -13.23 12.65 -0.49
N GLU A 64 -13.67 11.73 0.36
CA GLU A 64 -14.82 11.93 1.24
C GLU A 64 -14.55 13.09 2.21
N VAL A 65 -15.50 14.03 2.30
CA VAL A 65 -15.32 15.29 3.05
C VAL A 65 -15.73 15.11 4.51
N THR A 66 -16.72 14.24 4.79
CA THR A 66 -17.23 13.98 6.13
C THR A 66 -17.34 12.48 6.41
N PRO A 67 -16.20 11.76 6.54
CA PRO A 67 -16.18 10.31 6.64
C PRO A 67 -16.96 9.77 7.84
N SER A 68 -17.00 10.51 8.96
CA SER A 68 -17.74 10.11 10.17
C SER A 68 -19.26 10.07 9.93
N ASP A 69 -19.81 11.09 9.28
CA ASP A 69 -21.25 11.21 9.06
C ASP A 69 -21.73 10.20 8.01
N GLU A 70 -20.93 9.96 6.98
CA GLU A 70 -21.18 8.93 5.96
C GLU A 70 -21.20 7.53 6.59
N LEU A 71 -20.20 7.23 7.42
CA LEU A 71 -20.12 5.97 8.15
C LEU A 71 -21.32 5.75 9.07
N GLU A 72 -21.77 6.80 9.77
CA GLU A 72 -22.93 6.70 10.64
C GLU A 72 -24.23 6.49 9.84
N ARG A 73 -24.39 7.18 8.70
CA ARG A 73 -25.50 6.95 7.77
C ARG A 73 -25.53 5.52 7.26
N ALA A 74 -24.40 4.98 6.81
CA ALA A 74 -24.28 3.60 6.35
C ALA A 74 -24.67 2.61 7.47
N ARG A 75 -24.13 2.79 8.68
CA ARG A 75 -24.47 1.94 9.84
C ARG A 75 -25.96 1.97 10.18
N ARG A 76 -26.61 3.14 10.11
CA ARG A 76 -28.05 3.25 10.34
C ARG A 76 -28.86 2.52 9.27
N GLY A 77 -28.48 2.65 8.01
CA GLY A 77 -29.11 1.92 6.89
C GLY A 77 -29.00 0.40 7.05
N ASP A 78 -27.81 -0.10 7.40
CA ASP A 78 -27.57 -1.53 7.65
C ASP A 78 -28.40 -2.04 8.83
N ALA A 79 -28.47 -1.25 9.91
CA ALA A 79 -29.29 -1.57 11.07
C ALA A 79 -30.78 -1.60 10.73
N GLU A 80 -31.27 -0.66 9.92
CA GLU A 80 -32.66 -0.64 9.48
C GLU A 80 -32.98 -1.87 8.63
N ILE A 81 -32.14 -2.21 7.65
CA ILE A 81 -32.34 -3.39 6.79
C ILE A 81 -32.39 -4.69 7.60
N THR A 82 -31.49 -4.82 8.58
CA THR A 82 -31.33 -6.04 9.39
C THR A 82 -32.44 -6.22 10.42
N ASN A 83 -32.99 -5.11 10.93
CA ASN A 83 -33.98 -5.10 12.02
C ASN A 83 -35.42 -4.88 11.55
N SER A 84 -35.65 -4.54 10.28
CA SER A 84 -36.98 -4.28 9.73
C SER A 84 -37.42 -5.33 8.70
N TYR A 85 -38.74 -5.48 8.59
CA TYR A 85 -39.32 -6.20 7.46
C TYR A 85 -39.22 -5.35 6.20
N GLY A 86 -39.11 -6.02 5.06
CA GLY A 86 -39.09 -5.36 3.77
C GLY A 86 -39.55 -6.29 2.66
N TRP A 87 -39.75 -5.74 1.47
CA TRP A 87 -39.99 -6.53 0.28
C TRP A 87 -38.67 -6.74 -0.46
N VAL A 88 -38.39 -7.98 -0.85
CA VAL A 88 -37.30 -8.29 -1.78
C VAL A 88 -37.85 -8.31 -3.21
N ASP A 89 -38.99 -8.97 -3.40
CA ASP A 89 -39.72 -9.03 -4.66
C ASP A 89 -41.22 -9.06 -4.34
N ARG A 90 -41.93 -7.97 -4.64
CA ARG A 90 -43.37 -7.86 -4.34
C ARG A 90 -44.22 -8.74 -5.24
N ASP A 91 -43.85 -8.86 -6.52
CA ASP A 91 -44.62 -9.59 -7.52
C ASP A 91 -44.59 -11.10 -7.25
N ARG A 92 -43.47 -11.60 -6.72
CA ARG A 92 -43.30 -13.00 -6.30
C ARG A 92 -43.67 -13.26 -4.84
N GLY A 93 -44.09 -12.24 -4.09
CA GLY A 93 -44.46 -12.40 -2.68
C GLY A 93 -43.26 -12.67 -1.75
N ILE A 94 -42.04 -12.31 -2.13
CA ILE A 94 -40.82 -12.58 -1.35
C ILE A 94 -40.53 -11.40 -0.41
N VAL A 95 -40.60 -11.67 0.89
CA VAL A 95 -40.34 -10.70 1.96
C VAL A 95 -38.98 -10.94 2.64
N ARG A 96 -38.33 -9.85 3.04
CA ARG A 96 -37.21 -9.84 3.98
C ARG A 96 -37.76 -9.88 5.40
N VAL A 97 -37.22 -10.79 6.21
CA VAL A 97 -37.53 -10.93 7.63
C VAL A 97 -36.34 -10.41 8.46
N PRO A 98 -36.55 -9.67 9.56
CA PRO A 98 -35.48 -9.27 10.45
C PRO A 98 -34.65 -10.46 10.93
N VAL A 99 -33.33 -10.29 11.04
CA VAL A 99 -32.41 -11.40 11.35
C VAL A 99 -32.77 -12.09 12.66
N LYS A 100 -33.07 -11.32 13.72
CA LYS A 100 -33.50 -11.89 15.01
C LYS A 100 -34.71 -12.81 14.85
N ARG A 101 -35.69 -12.40 14.05
CA ARG A 101 -36.90 -13.19 13.83
C ARG A 101 -36.64 -14.42 12.96
N ALA A 102 -35.79 -14.28 11.94
CA ALA A 102 -35.34 -15.40 11.12
C ALA A 102 -34.68 -16.48 11.99
N THR A 103 -33.78 -16.09 12.90
CA THR A 103 -33.15 -17.00 13.86
C THR A 103 -34.17 -17.71 14.74
N GLU A 104 -35.14 -16.98 15.31
CA GLU A 104 -36.20 -17.59 16.12
C GLU A 104 -37.06 -18.59 15.34
N MET A 105 -37.38 -18.27 14.08
CA MET A 105 -38.10 -19.18 13.18
C MET A 105 -37.29 -20.43 12.89
N LEU A 106 -35.98 -20.25 12.68
CA LEU A 106 -35.03 -21.32 12.42
C LEU A 106 -34.93 -22.29 13.60
N LEU A 107 -34.77 -21.75 14.81
CA LEU A 107 -34.65 -22.53 16.03
C LEU A 107 -35.92 -23.32 16.33
N ARG A 108 -37.10 -22.76 16.04
CA ARG A 108 -38.37 -23.47 16.21
C ARG A 108 -38.60 -24.57 15.17
N LYS A 109 -38.23 -24.31 13.90
CA LYS A 109 -38.44 -25.26 12.80
C LYS A 109 -37.39 -26.36 12.76
N GLY A 110 -36.20 -26.09 13.31
CA GLY A 110 -35.00 -26.89 13.10
C GLY A 110 -34.45 -26.71 11.68
N LEU A 111 -33.15 -26.94 11.51
CA LEU A 111 -32.54 -26.97 10.18
C LEU A 111 -32.36 -28.43 9.74
N PRO A 112 -33.02 -28.88 8.66
CA PRO A 112 -32.84 -30.24 8.17
C PRO A 112 -31.39 -30.44 7.71
N GLY A 113 -30.72 -31.46 8.24
CA GLY A 113 -29.32 -31.76 7.95
C GLY A 113 -28.28 -31.03 8.81
N TRP A 114 -28.71 -30.30 9.85
CA TRP A 114 -27.76 -29.74 10.83
C TRP A 114 -27.20 -30.86 11.72
N PRO A 115 -25.87 -30.97 11.88
CA PRO A 115 -25.30 -31.93 12.82
C PRO A 115 -25.75 -31.58 14.24
N THR A 116 -26.40 -32.53 14.92
CA THR A 116 -26.55 -32.47 16.37
C THR A 116 -25.16 -32.54 17.01
N PRO A 117 -24.86 -31.66 17.97
CA PRO A 117 -23.58 -31.69 18.70
C PRO A 117 -23.39 -33.02 19.45
#